data_AF-A0A2S5KA98-F1
#
_entry.id   AF-A0A2S5KA98-F1
#
_cell.length_a   1.000
_cell.length_b   1.000
_cell.length_c   1.000
_cell.angle_alpha   90.00
_cell.angle_beta   90.00
_cell.angle_gamma   90.00
#
_symmetry.space_group_name_H-M   'P 1'
#
loop_
_entity.id
_entity.type
_entity.pdbx_description
1 polymer ?
#
loop_
_entity_poly.entity_id
_entity_poly.type
_entity_poly.pdbx_seq_one_letter_code
_entity_poly.pdbx_strand_id
1 'polypeptide(L)' 'MNSTIWMALALVLILEGAGPMLMPRLWRRMILSLTQLPDRLLHRFGGGLVVAGVVIYCLFSQHMQG' A
#
# COMPACT_ATOMS: atom_id res chain seq x y z
N MET A 1 4.17 18.35 14.29
CA MET A 1 4.43 16.89 14.18
C MET A 1 3.16 16.03 14.16
N ASN A 2 2.00 16.51 14.67
CA ASN A 2 0.74 15.75 14.61
C ASN A 2 0.00 15.91 13.25
N SER A 3 0.05 17.09 12.63
CA SER A 3 -0.68 17.38 11.39
C SER A 3 -0.25 16.50 10.20
N THR A 4 1.03 16.15 10.09
CA THR A 4 1.55 15.28 9.02
C THR A 4 0.97 13.86 9.12
N ILE A 5 0.78 13.35 10.34
CA ILE A 5 0.22 12.01 10.57
C ILE A 5 -1.26 11.99 10.16
N TRP A 6 -2.03 12.99 10.59
CA TRP A 6 -3.44 13.14 10.19
C TRP A 6 -3.59 13.32 8.68
N MET A 7 -2.68 14.05 8.04
CA MET A 7 -2.68 14.26 6.59
C MET A 7 -2.29 13.00 5.81
N ALA A 8 -1.29 12.25 6.27
CA ALA A 8 -0.92 10.96 5.69
C ALA A 8 -2.07 9.94 5.82
N LEU A 9 -2.74 9.91 6.99
CA LEU A 9 -3.91 9.07 7.22
C LEU A 9 -5.07 9.46 6.29
N ALA A 10 -5.35 10.76 6.14
CA ALA A 10 -6.38 11.26 5.22
C ALA A 10 -6.10 10.84 3.78
N LEU A 11 -4.86 10.95 3.31
CA LEU A 11 -4.46 10.52 1.96
C LEU A 11 -4.59 9.00 1.77
N VAL A 12 -4.22 8.20 2.78
CA VAL A 12 -4.42 6.74 2.75
C VAL A 12 -5.91 6.40 2.64
N LEU A 13 -6.77 7.05 3.42
CA LEU A 13 -8.23 6.85 3.32
C LEU A 13 -8.79 7.27 1.96
N ILE A 14 -8.34 8.39 1.41
CA ILE A 14 -8.76 8.84 0.08
C ILE A 14 -8.33 7.82 -0.98
N LEU A 15 -7.09 7.30 -0.92
CA LEU A 15 -6.61 6.31 -1.88
C LEU A 15 -7.33 4.97 -1.75
N GLU A 16 -7.53 4.46 -0.52
CA GLU A 16 -8.29 3.24 -0.25
C GLU A 16 -9.76 3.36 -0.67
N GLY A 17 -10.37 4.53 -0.48
CA GLY A 17 -11.76 4.80 -0.89
C GLY A 17 -11.91 5.11 -2.38
N ALA A 18 -10.88 5.69 -3.02
CA ALA A 18 -10.92 6.06 -4.43
C ALA A 18 -10.98 4.84 -5.35
N GLY A 19 -10.25 3.77 -5.03
CA GLY A 19 -10.28 2.51 -5.79
C GLY A 19 -11.70 1.95 -6.03
N PRO A 20 -12.49 1.67 -4.98
CA PRO A 20 -13.86 1.19 -5.11
C PRO A 20 -14.82 2.24 -5.68
N MET A 21 -14.57 3.54 -5.45
CA MET A 21 -15.46 4.62 -5.89
C MET A 21 -15.31 4.96 -7.38
N LEU A 22 -14.09 4.93 -7.94
CA LEU A 22 -13.83 5.20 -9.35
C LEU A 22 -14.22 4.02 -10.25
N MET A 23 -13.87 2.79 -9.87
CA MET A 23 -14.06 1.61 -10.75
C MET A 23 -14.46 0.35 -9.96
N PRO A 24 -15.68 0.30 -9.39
CA PRO A 24 -16.11 -0.78 -8.51
C PRO A 24 -16.08 -2.18 -9.16
N ARG A 25 -16.33 -2.26 -10.47
CA ARG A 25 -16.30 -3.53 -11.22
C ARG A 25 -14.88 -4.04 -11.45
N LEU A 26 -13.95 -3.14 -11.79
CA LEU A 26 -12.56 -3.48 -12.03
C LEU A 26 -11.87 -3.83 -10.72
N TRP A 27 -12.08 -3.01 -9.69
CA TRP A 27 -11.58 -3.23 -8.33
C TRP A 27 -12.01 -4.60 -7.77
N ARG A 28 -13.31 -4.94 -7.88
CA ARG A 28 -13.82 -6.24 -7.45
C ARG A 28 -13.19 -7.41 -8.23
N ARG A 29 -12.99 -7.28 -9.55
CA ARG A 29 -12.29 -8.31 -10.34
C ARG A 29 -10.83 -8.46 -9.93
N MET A 30 -10.13 -7.37 -9.61
CA MET A 30 -8.75 -7.41 -9.12
C MET A 30 -8.68 -8.14 -7.78
N ILE A 31 -9.53 -7.77 -6.81
CA ILE A 31 -9.58 -8.44 -5.50
C ILE A 31 -9.90 -9.92 -5.65
N LEU A 32 -10.90 -10.27 -6.47
CA LEU A 32 -11.25 -11.68 -6.69
C LEU A 32 -10.08 -12.46 -7.29
N SER A 33 -9.37 -11.88 -8.26
CA SER A 33 -8.18 -12.50 -8.85
C SER A 33 -7.08 -12.69 -7.80
N LEU A 34 -6.87 -11.70 -6.91
CA LEU A 34 -5.91 -11.78 -5.81
C LEU A 34 -6.29 -12.85 -4.77
N THR A 35 -7.58 -13.00 -4.45
CA THR A 35 -8.06 -14.05 -3.54
C THR A 35 -8.01 -15.46 -4.13
N GLN A 36 -7.95 -15.57 -5.45
CA GLN A 36 -7.77 -16.86 -6.14
C GLN A 36 -6.30 -17.25 -6.31
N LEU A 37 -5.35 -16.36 -6.00
CA LEU A 37 -3.93 -16.72 -5.96
C LEU A 37 -3.65 -17.60 -4.74
N PRO A 38 -2.78 -18.62 -4.87
CA PRO A 38 -2.39 -19.46 -3.75
C PRO A 38 -1.73 -18.62 -2.65
N ASP A 39 -2.04 -18.92 -1.38
CA ASP A 39 -1.63 -18.13 -0.20
C ASP A 39 -0.13 -17.83 -0.14
N ARG A 40 0.70 -18.72 -0.72
CA ARG A 40 2.15 -18.54 -0.81
C ARG A 40 2.55 -17.34 -1.66
N LEU A 41 1.84 -17.07 -2.76
CA LEU A 41 2.09 -15.88 -3.58
C LEU A 41 1.58 -14.64 -2.84
N LEU A 42 0.40 -14.70 -2.22
CA LEU A 42 -0.16 -13.57 -1.47
C LEU A 42 0.79 -13.13 -0.33
N HIS A 43 1.37 -14.09 0.39
CA HIS A 43 2.40 -13.81 1.41
C HIS A 43 3.68 -13.20 0.82
N ARG A 44 4.11 -13.64 -0.37
CA ARG A 44 5.29 -13.08 -1.04
C ARG A 44 5.04 -11.68 -1.58
N PHE A 45 3.83 -11.39 -2.06
CA PHE A 45 3.44 -10.05 -2.47
C PHE A 45 3.36 -9.10 -1.28
N GLY A 46 2.67 -9.51 -0.21
CA GLY A 46 2.60 -8.73 1.03
C GLY A 46 3.97 -8.51 1.65
N GLY A 47 4.75 -9.59 1.81
CA GLY A 47 6.12 -9.51 2.31
C GLY A 47 7.04 -8.68 1.41
N GLY A 48 6.89 -8.79 0.09
CA GLY A 48 7.65 -7.99 -0.88
C GLY A 48 7.36 -6.50 -0.78
N LEU A 49 6.08 -6.11 -0.60
CA LEU A 49 5.72 -4.71 -0.35
C LEU A 49 6.32 -4.19 0.96
N VAL A 50 6.28 -4.99 2.03
CA VAL A 50 6.88 -4.62 3.32
C VAL A 50 8.39 -4.43 3.16
N VAL A 51 9.08 -5.36 2.51
CA VAL A 51 10.53 -5.27 2.27
C VAL A 51 10.86 -4.04 1.42
N ALA A 52 10.14 -3.81 0.32
CA ALA A 52 10.34 -2.64 -0.52
C ALA A 52 10.11 -1.33 0.24
N GLY A 53 9.05 -1.25 1.05
CA GLY A 53 8.77 -0.09 1.89
C GLY A 53 9.86 0.17 2.92
N VAL A 54 10.36 -0.87 3.58
CA VAL A 54 11.48 -0.77 4.54
C VAL A 54 12.77 -0.33 3.85
N VAL A 55 13.06 -0.84 2.66
CA VAL A 55 14.25 -0.44 1.88
C VAL A 55 14.15 1.04 1.49
N ILE A 56 13.01 1.49 0.98
CA ILE A 56 12.79 2.91 0.62
C ILE A 56 12.90 3.79 1.87
N TYR A 57 12.29 3.38 2.98
CA TYR A 57 12.36 4.12 4.24
C TYR A 57 13.79 4.21 4.75
N CYS A 58 14.55 3.11 4.71
CA CYS A 58 15.95 3.08 5.14
C CYS A 58 16.81 3.98 4.24
N LEU A 59 16.66 3.89 2.92
CA LEU A 59 17.38 4.75 1.96
C LEU A 59 17.06 6.23 2.16
N PHE A 60 15.78 6.58 2.31
CA PHE A 60 15.36 7.95 2.52
C PHE A 60 15.80 8.50 3.88
N SER A 61 15.73 7.69 4.92
CA SER A 61 16.22 8.02 6.26
C SER A 61 17.73 8.26 6.27
N GLN A 62 18.50 7.46 5.53
CA GLN A 62 19.95 7.63 5.35
C GLN A 62 20.26 8.93 4.60
N HIS A 63 19.49 9.26 3.56
CA HIS A 63 19.69 10.48 2.77
C HIS A 63 19.29 11.78 3.51
N MET A 64 18.43 11.71 4.53
CA MET A 64 18.07 12.87 5.37
C MET A 64 19.04 13.12 6.54
N GLN A 65 20.01 12.23 6.78
CA GLN A 65 21.02 12.37 7.85
C GLN A 65 22.40 12.84 7.33
N GLY A 66 22.53 13.14 6.03
CA GLY A 66 23.77 13.62 5.39
C GLY A 66 23.72 15.09 5.03
#